data_AF-A0A5E4DEF4-F1
#
_entry.id   AF-A0A5E4DEF4-F1
#
_cell.length_a   1.000
_cell.length_b   1.000
_cell.length_c   1.000
_cell.angle_alpha   90.00
_cell.angle_beta   90.00
_cell.angle_gamma   90.00
#
_symmetry.space_group_name_H-M   'P 1'
#
loop_
_entity.id
_entity.type
_entity.pdbx_description
1 polymer ?
#
loop_
_entity_poly.entity_id
_entity_poly.type
_entity_poly.pdbx_seq_one_letter_code
_entity_poly.pdbx_strand_id
1 'polypeptide(L)'
;MIHELLLALSGYPGSIFTWNKRSGLQVSQDFPFLHPSETSVLNRLCRLGTDYIRFTEFIEQYTGHVQQQDHHPSQQGSGGLHGIYLRAFCTGLDSVLQPYRQALLDLEQEFLADPHLSISHVNYSLDQFQLLFPSVMVVVEQIKSQK
;
A
#
# COMPACT_ATOMS: atom_id res chain seq x y z
N MET A 1 18.70 -0.59 5.55
CA MET A 1 17.84 0.28 4.72
C MET A 1 16.87 -0.52 3.85
N ILE A 2 17.31 -1.58 3.15
CA ILE A 2 16.39 -2.41 2.33
C ILE A 2 15.29 -3.07 3.18
N HIS A 3 15.62 -3.58 4.37
CA HIS A 3 14.61 -4.10 5.28
C HIS A 3 13.55 -3.06 5.67
N GLU A 4 13.96 -1.84 6.01
CA GLU A 4 13.04 -0.71 6.27
C GLU A 4 12.20 -0.34 5.04
N LEU A 5 12.76 -0.48 3.83
CA LEU A 5 12.03 -0.25 2.58
C LEU A 5 10.95 -1.31 2.35
N LEU A 6 11.28 -2.60 2.53
CA LEU A 6 10.29 -3.69 2.41
C LEU A 6 9.19 -3.55 3.46
N LEU A 7 9.55 -3.14 4.68
CA LEU A 7 8.60 -2.85 5.75
C LEU A 7 7.68 -1.68 5.40
N ALA A 8 8.24 -0.61 4.82
CA ALA A 8 7.45 0.54 4.37
C ALA A 8 6.51 0.18 3.19
N LEU A 9 6.97 -0.67 2.27
CA LEU A 9 6.19 -1.18 1.13
C LEU A 9 5.07 -2.14 1.54
N SER A 10 5.20 -2.84 2.66
CA SER A 10 4.15 -3.68 3.25
C SER A 10 3.16 -2.88 4.10
N GLY A 11 3.35 -1.56 4.22
CA GLY A 11 2.41 -0.63 4.83
C GLY A 11 2.77 -0.15 6.24
N TYR A 12 3.96 -0.49 6.72
CA TYR A 12 4.42 -0.10 8.05
C TYR A 12 5.45 1.03 7.94
N PRO A 13 5.08 2.27 8.24
CA PRO A 13 6.03 3.37 8.20
C PRO A 13 7.09 3.23 9.30
N GLY A 14 8.31 3.66 8.98
CA GLY A 14 9.47 3.58 9.85
C GLY A 14 10.04 4.96 10.17
N SER A 15 11.28 4.96 10.67
CA SER A 15 12.03 6.20 10.95
C SER A 15 12.64 6.80 9.67
N ILE A 16 13.04 5.93 8.73
CA ILE A 16 13.61 6.30 7.42
C ILE A 16 12.50 6.69 6.44
N PHE A 17 11.41 5.91 6.43
CA PHE A 17 10.25 6.09 5.57
C PHE A 17 9.07 6.56 6.41
N THR A 18 8.85 7.88 6.42
CA THR A 18 7.81 8.51 7.25
C THR A 18 6.48 8.55 6.51
N TRP A 19 5.38 8.36 7.24
CA TRP A 19 4.03 8.46 6.69
C TRP A 19 3.42 9.83 6.94
N ASN A 20 2.94 10.46 5.87
CA ASN A 20 2.16 11.68 5.93
C ASN A 20 0.78 11.46 5.31
N LYS A 21 -0.29 11.82 6.04
CA LYS A 21 -1.67 11.63 5.56
C LYS A 21 -1.98 12.36 4.24
N ARG A 22 -1.27 13.45 3.91
CA ARG A 22 -1.50 14.23 2.68
C ARG A 22 -0.64 13.74 1.52
N SER A 23 0.65 13.53 1.76
CA SER A 23 1.63 13.22 0.71
C SER A 23 1.98 11.74 0.59
N GLY A 24 1.52 10.90 1.52
CA GLY A 24 1.83 9.48 1.56
C GLY A 24 3.14 9.19 2.25
N LEU A 25 3.72 8.05 1.89
CA LEU A 25 5.03 7.59 2.35
C LEU A 25 6.14 8.41 1.70
N GLN A 26 7.12 8.86 2.49
CA GLN A 26 8.22 9.70 2.03
C GLN A 26 9.54 9.26 2.66
N VAL A 27 10.61 9.34 1.86
CA VAL A 27 11.98 9.12 2.34
C VAL A 27 12.43 10.36 3.10
N SER A 28 12.98 10.20 4.30
CA SER A 28 13.63 11.30 5.02
C SER A 28 14.78 11.86 4.17
N GLN A 29 14.86 13.19 4.06
CA GLN A 29 15.82 13.87 3.17
C GLN A 29 17.24 13.96 3.76
N ASP A 30 17.43 13.52 5.01
CA ASP A 30 18.67 13.72 5.77
C ASP A 30 19.64 12.53 5.69
N PHE A 31 19.81 11.95 4.49
CA PHE A 31 20.79 10.89 4.27
C PHE A 31 21.95 11.37 3.39
N PRO A 32 23.08 11.80 3.98
CA PRO A 32 24.23 12.30 3.22
C PRO A 32 24.93 11.22 2.38
N PHE A 33 24.54 9.95 2.55
CA PHE A 33 25.11 8.80 1.86
C PHE A 33 24.28 8.31 0.66
N LEU A 34 23.07 8.85 0.42
CA LEU A 34 22.25 8.46 -0.72
C LEU A 34 22.47 9.40 -1.90
N HIS A 35 22.72 8.83 -3.08
CA HIS A 35 22.80 9.64 -4.29
C HIS A 35 21.41 10.16 -4.68
N PRO A 36 21.27 11.39 -5.22
CA PRO A 36 19.96 11.95 -5.60
C PRO A 36 19.12 11.04 -6.52
N SER A 37 19.77 10.24 -7.38
CA SER A 37 19.10 9.25 -8.23
C SER A 37 18.49 8.10 -7.42
N GLU A 38 19.18 7.61 -6.41
CA GLU A 38 18.68 6.55 -5.52
C GLU A 38 17.49 7.07 -4.72
N THR A 39 17.58 8.29 -4.20
CA THR A 39 16.46 8.97 -3.54
C THR A 39 15.26 9.12 -4.47
N SER A 40 15.46 9.40 -5.76
CA SER A 40 14.37 9.44 -6.74
C SER A 40 13.70 8.08 -6.93
N VAL A 41 14.48 6.99 -6.99
CA VAL A 41 13.95 5.62 -7.11
C VAL A 41 13.20 5.23 -5.84
N LEU A 42 13.76 5.52 -4.67
CA LEU A 42 13.10 5.26 -3.39
C LEU A 42 11.77 6.02 -3.27
N ASN A 43 11.72 7.29 -3.68
CA ASN A 43 10.47 8.05 -3.71
C ASN A 43 9.42 7.45 -4.65
N ARG A 44 9.84 6.89 -5.80
CA ARG A 44 8.95 6.17 -6.72
C ARG A 44 8.38 4.91 -6.06
N LEU A 45 9.22 4.15 -5.37
CA LEU A 45 8.79 2.99 -4.58
C LEU A 45 7.87 3.39 -3.42
N CYS A 46 8.12 4.51 -2.74
CA CYS A 46 7.25 4.99 -1.68
C CYS A 46 5.83 5.34 -2.19
N ARG A 47 5.68 5.83 -3.42
CA ARG A 47 4.36 6.03 -4.03
C ARG A 47 3.61 4.71 -4.17
N LEU A 48 4.28 3.65 -4.61
CA LEU A 48 3.72 2.31 -4.69
C LEU A 48 3.23 1.82 -3.32
N GLY A 49 4.06 1.97 -2.28
CA GLY A 49 3.67 1.65 -0.90
C GLY A 49 2.50 2.50 -0.39
N THR A 50 2.43 3.77 -0.81
CA THR A 50 1.30 4.67 -0.48
C THR A 50 0.00 4.17 -1.07
N ASP A 51 0.01 3.78 -2.34
CA ASP A 51 -1.17 3.23 -3.01
C ASP A 51 -1.62 1.94 -2.33
N TYR A 52 -0.66 1.06 -1.98
CA TYR A 52 -0.94 -0.17 -1.23
C TYR A 52 -1.62 0.09 0.13
N ILE A 53 -1.09 1.03 0.93
CA ILE A 53 -1.69 1.42 2.21
C ILE A 53 -3.11 1.91 1.99
N ARG A 54 -3.34 2.79 1.01
CA ARG A 54 -4.66 3.33 0.70
C ARG A 54 -5.65 2.26 0.22
N PHE A 55 -5.19 1.26 -0.52
CA PHE A 55 -6.03 0.12 -0.90
C PHE A 55 -6.40 -0.72 0.31
N THR A 56 -5.45 -0.97 1.21
CA THR A 56 -5.69 -1.75 2.43
C THR A 56 -6.67 -1.02 3.36
N GLU A 57 -6.46 0.28 3.59
CA GLU A 57 -7.40 1.13 4.34
C GLU A 57 -8.80 1.13 3.72
N PHE A 58 -8.89 1.18 2.38
CA PHE A 58 -10.16 1.11 1.67
C PHE A 58 -10.86 -0.23 1.87
N ILE A 59 -10.14 -1.35 1.71
CA ILE A 59 -10.69 -2.69 1.93
C ILE A 59 -11.21 -2.79 3.37
N GLU A 60 -10.37 -2.47 4.37
CA GLU A 60 -10.74 -2.55 5.78
C GLU A 60 -11.98 -1.71 6.12
N GLN A 61 -12.08 -0.50 5.57
CA GLN A 61 -13.22 0.38 5.78
C GLN A 61 -14.56 -0.22 5.32
N TYR A 62 -14.56 -0.97 4.21
CA TYR A 62 -15.79 -1.50 3.61
C TYR A 62 -16.03 -2.99 3.89
N THR A 63 -15.03 -3.74 4.38
CA THR A 63 -15.17 -5.14 4.79
C THR A 63 -15.21 -5.35 6.31
N GLY A 64 -14.68 -4.43 7.11
CA GLY A 64 -14.56 -4.55 8.58
C GLY A 64 -15.87 -4.44 9.36
N HIS A 65 -16.96 -3.96 8.76
CA HIS A 65 -18.27 -3.75 9.42
C HIS A 65 -19.07 -5.04 9.74
N VAL A 66 -18.46 -6.22 9.65
CA VAL A 66 -19.20 -7.50 9.79
C VAL A 66 -19.19 -8.08 11.21
N GLN A 67 -18.32 -7.63 12.13
CA GLN A 67 -18.23 -8.25 13.47
C GLN A 67 -19.04 -7.58 14.60
N GLN A 68 -19.83 -6.54 14.33
CA GLN A 68 -20.59 -5.82 15.38
C GLN A 68 -22.08 -5.63 15.06
N GLN A 69 -22.70 -6.55 14.32
CA GLN A 69 -24.15 -6.59 14.14
C GLN A 69 -24.85 -7.75 14.86
N ASP A 70 -24.21 -8.31 15.90
CA ASP A 70 -24.95 -9.01 16.93
C ASP A 70 -25.20 -8.05 18.10
N HIS A 71 -26.46 -7.60 18.21
CA HIS A 71 -27.07 -6.95 19.37
C HIS A 71 -26.75 -5.46 19.62
N HIS A 72 -27.32 -4.54 18.82
CA HIS A 72 -28.07 -3.35 19.31
C HIS A 72 -28.49 -2.41 18.15
N PRO A 73 -29.80 -2.23 17.88
CA PRO A 73 -30.28 -1.29 16.87
C PRO A 73 -30.43 0.11 17.49
N SER A 74 -29.32 0.77 17.81
CA SER A 74 -29.38 2.15 18.30
C SER A 74 -28.03 2.87 18.20
N GLN A 75 -27.56 3.09 16.98
CA GLN A 75 -26.81 4.30 16.65
C GLN A 75 -26.88 4.58 15.14
N GLN A 76 -27.76 5.52 14.81
CA GLN A 76 -27.85 6.20 13.53
C GLN A 76 -26.53 6.96 13.25
N GLY A 77 -26.08 6.95 11.99
CA GLY A 77 -25.20 8.01 11.49
C GLY A 77 -23.96 7.56 10.71
N SER A 78 -24.12 6.88 9.58
CA SER A 78 -23.19 7.05 8.46
C SER A 78 -23.85 6.58 7.18
N GLY A 79 -24.39 7.53 6.40
CA GLY A 79 -24.72 7.32 4.99
C GLY A 79 -23.45 7.14 4.16
N GLY A 80 -22.67 6.12 4.49
CA GLY A 80 -21.51 5.68 3.73
C GLY A 80 -21.94 4.70 2.64
N LEU A 81 -21.14 4.57 1.58
CA LEU A 81 -21.34 3.56 0.54
C LEU A 81 -21.31 2.17 1.20
N HIS A 82 -22.47 1.55 1.40
CA HIS A 82 -22.58 0.22 1.99
C HIS A 82 -23.41 -0.67 1.06
N GLY A 83 -22.78 -1.71 0.51
CA GLY A 83 -23.45 -2.59 -0.45
C GLY A 83 -22.66 -3.86 -0.73
N ILE A 84 -23.37 -4.94 -1.02
CA ILE A 84 -22.78 -6.24 -1.37
C ILE A 84 -21.85 -6.18 -2.59
N TYR A 85 -22.14 -5.30 -3.55
CA TYR A 85 -21.28 -5.06 -4.72
C TYR A 85 -19.97 -4.38 -4.34
N LEU A 86 -20.00 -3.42 -3.42
CA LEU A 86 -18.79 -2.76 -2.93
C LEU A 86 -17.92 -3.75 -2.14
N ARG A 87 -18.54 -4.63 -1.37
CA ARG A 87 -17.82 -5.71 -0.68
C ARG A 87 -17.18 -6.68 -1.67
N ALA A 88 -17.93 -7.12 -2.68
CA ALA A 88 -17.39 -7.98 -3.74
C ALA A 88 -16.23 -7.31 -4.49
N PHE A 89 -16.33 -6.00 -4.75
CA PHE A 89 -15.23 -5.21 -5.30
C PHE A 89 -14.02 -5.19 -4.37
N CYS A 90 -14.19 -4.97 -3.06
CA CYS A 90 -13.08 -5.00 -2.10
C CYS A 90 -12.40 -6.37 -2.04
N THR A 91 -13.16 -7.47 -2.10
CA THR A 91 -12.62 -8.83 -2.18
C THR A 91 -11.84 -9.05 -3.48
N GLY A 92 -12.35 -8.54 -4.60
CA GLY A 92 -11.63 -8.57 -5.88
C GLY A 92 -10.33 -7.76 -5.84
N LEU A 93 -10.38 -6.56 -5.25
CA LEU A 93 -9.22 -5.70 -5.05
C LEU A 93 -8.16 -6.39 -4.19
N ASP A 94 -8.56 -7.01 -3.08
CA ASP A 94 -7.64 -7.79 -2.22
C ASP A 94 -6.96 -8.93 -2.99
N SER A 95 -7.71 -9.61 -3.85
CA SER A 95 -7.18 -10.67 -4.73
C SER A 95 -6.15 -10.14 -5.73
N VAL A 96 -6.33 -8.92 -6.24
CA VAL A 96 -5.38 -8.25 -7.15
C VAL A 96 -4.10 -7.83 -6.43
N LEU A 97 -4.15 -7.57 -5.11
CA LEU A 97 -2.97 -7.23 -4.30
C LEU A 97 -2.16 -8.45 -3.88
N GLN A 98 -2.73 -9.66 -3.97
CA GLN A 98 -2.07 -10.89 -3.53
C GLN A 98 -0.72 -11.15 -4.24
N PRO A 99 -0.58 -10.99 -5.57
CA PRO A 99 0.72 -11.14 -6.24
C PRO A 99 1.75 -10.11 -5.79
N TYR A 100 1.33 -8.90 -5.43
CA TYR A 100 2.23 -7.88 -4.87
C TYR A 100 2.77 -8.32 -3.50
N ARG A 101 1.90 -8.83 -2.63
CA ARG A 101 2.31 -9.38 -1.33
C ARG A 101 3.27 -10.54 -1.49
N GLN A 102 3.01 -11.44 -2.45
CA GLN A 102 3.92 -12.55 -2.74
C GLN A 102 5.28 -12.05 -3.21
N ALA A 103 5.32 -11.08 -4.13
CA ALA A 103 6.58 -10.50 -4.60
C ALA A 103 7.39 -9.84 -3.47
N LEU A 104 6.73 -9.24 -2.47
CA LEU A 104 7.43 -8.72 -1.29
C LEU A 104 8.04 -9.83 -0.42
N LEU A 105 7.34 -10.96 -0.25
CA LEU A 105 7.85 -12.12 0.48
C LEU A 105 9.05 -12.76 -0.24
N ASP A 106 8.98 -12.87 -1.57
CA ASP A 106 10.06 -13.40 -2.39
C ASP A 106 11.31 -12.50 -2.27
N LEU A 107 11.13 -11.17 -2.35
CA LEU A 107 12.21 -10.19 -2.14
C LEU A 107 12.81 -10.25 -0.72
N GLU A 108 12.00 -10.52 0.30
CA GLU A 108 12.49 -10.70 1.67
C GLU A 108 13.36 -11.96 1.78
N GLN A 109 12.93 -13.07 1.18
CA GLN A 109 13.71 -14.31 1.15
C GLN A 109 15.04 -14.13 0.40
N GLU A 110 15.01 -13.43 -0.74
CA GLU A 110 16.23 -13.09 -1.49
C GLU A 110 17.18 -12.22 -0.67
N PHE A 111 16.66 -11.24 0.07
CA PHE A 111 17.46 -10.40 0.96
C PHE A 111 18.07 -11.20 2.12
N LEU A 112 17.36 -12.20 2.66
CA LEU A 112 17.91 -13.12 3.67
C LEU A 112 19.01 -14.02 3.09
N ALA A 113 18.93 -14.38 1.81
CA ALA A 113 19.94 -15.16 1.12
C ALA A 113 21.16 -14.32 0.69
N ASP A 114 20.95 -13.09 0.24
CA ASP A 114 21.98 -12.12 -0.14
C ASP A 114 21.74 -10.74 0.51
N PRO A 115 22.49 -10.42 1.58
CA PRO A 115 22.41 -9.13 2.26
C PRO A 115 22.84 -7.92 1.40
N HIS A 116 23.48 -8.14 0.25
CA HIS A 116 23.96 -7.08 -0.65
C HIS A 116 22.96 -6.73 -1.77
N LEU A 117 21.71 -7.20 -1.68
CA LEU A 117 20.66 -6.91 -2.66
C LEU A 117 20.49 -5.41 -2.89
N SER A 118 20.57 -4.99 -4.16
CA SER A 118 20.50 -3.57 -4.55
C SER A 118 19.06 -3.06 -4.66
N ILE A 119 18.87 -1.75 -4.46
CA ILE A 119 17.58 -1.05 -4.65
C ILE A 119 17.05 -1.24 -6.08
N SER A 120 17.96 -1.32 -7.06
CA SER A 120 17.61 -1.53 -8.47
C SER A 120 16.90 -2.85 -8.70
N HIS A 121 17.29 -3.92 -7.98
CA HIS A 121 16.63 -5.22 -8.06
C HIS A 121 15.19 -5.16 -7.53
N VAL A 122 15.01 -4.51 -6.38
CA VAL A 122 13.67 -4.26 -5.79
C VAL A 122 12.81 -3.45 -6.74
N ASN A 123 13.37 -2.39 -7.33
CA ASN A 123 12.63 -1.56 -8.28
C ASN A 123 12.22 -2.33 -9.54
N TYR A 124 13.10 -3.18 -10.07
CA TYR A 124 12.78 -4.02 -11.23
C TYR A 124 11.66 -5.02 -10.91
N SER A 125 11.75 -5.71 -9.78
CA SER A 125 10.78 -6.73 -9.36
C SER A 125 9.38 -6.14 -9.13
N LEU A 126 9.32 -4.87 -8.71
CA LEU A 126 8.07 -4.17 -8.43
C LEU A 126 7.56 -3.31 -9.58
N ASP A 127 8.30 -3.18 -10.69
CA ASP A 127 7.97 -2.26 -11.80
C ASP A 127 6.60 -2.57 -12.42
N GLN A 128 6.23 -3.85 -12.51
CA GLN A 128 4.91 -4.27 -13.00
C GLN A 128 3.74 -3.68 -12.20
N PHE A 129 3.89 -3.55 -10.88
CA PHE A 129 2.85 -3.02 -10.00
C PHE A 129 2.76 -1.50 -10.06
N GLN A 130 3.86 -0.84 -10.43
CA GLN A 130 3.89 0.60 -10.58
C GLN A 130 3.04 1.10 -11.76
N LEU A 131 2.76 0.25 -12.74
CA LEU A 131 1.81 0.56 -13.82
C LEU A 131 0.36 0.21 -13.41
N LEU A 132 0.17 -0.91 -12.71
CA LEU A 132 -1.14 -1.40 -12.32
C LEU A 132 -1.80 -0.51 -11.26
N PHE A 133 -1.08 -0.15 -10.20
CA PHE A 133 -1.64 0.51 -9.02
C PHE A 133 -2.27 1.88 -9.34
N PRO A 134 -1.64 2.77 -10.12
CA PRO A 134 -2.25 4.06 -10.48
C PRO A 134 -3.58 3.87 -11.22
N SER A 135 -3.67 2.87 -12.10
CA SER A 135 -4.88 2.58 -12.89
C SER A 135 -6.03 2.13 -11.98
N VAL A 136 -5.74 1.24 -11.03
CA VAL A 136 -6.72 0.77 -10.04
C VAL A 136 -7.10 1.88 -9.07
N MET A 137 -6.16 2.74 -8.68
CA MET A 137 -6.39 3.85 -7.77
C MET A 137 -7.38 4.86 -8.33
N VAL A 138 -7.33 5.16 -9.64
CA VAL A 138 -8.34 6.01 -10.30
C VAL A 138 -9.74 5.43 -10.15
N VAL A 139 -9.91 4.12 -10.29
CA VAL A 139 -11.22 3.45 -10.12
C VAL A 139 -11.70 3.57 -8.67
N VAL A 140 -10.81 3.33 -7.70
CA VAL A 140 -11.14 3.47 -6.27
C VAL A 140 -11.55 4.90 -5.92
N GLU A 141 -10.85 5.91 -6.45
CA GLU A 141 -11.19 7.32 -6.24
C GLU A 141 -12.51 7.72 -6.92
N GLN A 142 -12.80 7.18 -8.12
CA GLN A 142 -14.10 7.38 -8.77
C GLN A 142 -15.25 6.80 -7.93
N ILE A 143 -15.07 5.59 -7.38
CA ILE A 143 -16.07 4.96 -6.50
C ILE A 143 -16.29 5.81 -5.23
N LYS A 144 -15.22 6.35 -4.63
CA LYS A 144 -15.32 7.25 -3.47
C LYS A 144 -16.03 8.56 -3.81
N SER A 145 -15.82 9.09 -5.01
CA SER A 145 -16.38 10.37 -5.48
C SER A 145 -17.86 10.29 -5.86
N GLN A 146 -18.41 9.10 -6.12
CA GLN A 146 -19.84 8.92 -6.42
C GLN A 146 -20.74 8.87 -5.16
N LYS A 147 -20.24 9.39 -4.02
CA LYS A 147 -21.06 9.75 -2.86
C LYS A 147 -21.92 10.97 -3.15
#